data_AF-A0A1F8WXX6-F1
#
_entry.id   AF-A0A1F8WXX6-F1
#
_cell.length_a   1.000
_cell.length_b   1.000
_cell.length_c   1.000
_cell.angle_alpha   90.00
_cell.angle_beta   90.00
_cell.angle_gamma   90.00
#
_symmetry.space_group_name_H-M   'P 1'
#
loop_
_entity.id
_entity.type
_entity.pdbx_description
1 polymer ?
#
loop_
_entity_poly.entity_id
_entity_poly.type
_entity_poly.pdbx_seq_one_letter_code
_entity_poly.pdbx_strand_id
1 'polypeptide(L)' 'MFVVVDDSIISTISSEDGKVSGIEYLRQVSENHYKSRGFIFRGEEKLSSWAAELVRRTGALH' A
#
# COMPACT_ATOMS: atom_id res chain seq x y z
N MET A 1 -1.12 10.84 -3.31
CA MET A 1 0.30 11.31 -3.21
C MET A 1 1.11 10.20 -2.58
N PHE A 2 2.41 10.08 -2.88
CA PHE A 2 3.28 9.15 -2.16
C PHE A 2 4.58 9.81 -1.75
N VAL A 3 5.19 9.29 -0.70
CA VAL A 3 6.53 9.64 -0.22
C VAL A 3 7.34 8.37 -0.02
N VAL A 4 8.66 8.50 -0.18
CA VAL A 4 9.62 7.43 0.12
C VAL A 4 10.35 7.80 1.40
N VAL A 5 10.36 6.88 2.36
CA VAL A 5 11.03 7.03 3.67
C VAL A 5 11.82 5.75 3.91
N ASP A 6 13.15 5.83 3.74
CA ASP A 6 14.06 4.69 3.89
C ASP A 6 13.61 3.47 3.04
N ASP A 7 13.35 2.32 3.68
CA ASP A 7 12.90 1.08 3.04
C ASP A 7 11.41 1.07 2.68
N SER A 8 10.72 2.21 2.77
CA SER A 8 9.26 2.28 2.77
C SER A 8 8.70 3.31 1.79
N ILE A 9 7.58 2.96 1.16
CA ILE A 9 6.72 3.87 0.39
C ILE A 9 5.42 4.06 1.18
N ILE A 10 5.06 5.32 1.45
CA ILE A 10 3.81 5.67 2.12
C ILE A 10 2.96 6.48 1.14
N SER A 11 1.78 5.97 0.85
CA SER A 11 0.84 6.57 -0.10
C SER A 11 -0.44 6.98 0.60
N THR A 12 -0.95 8.17 0.27
CA THR A 12 -2.30 8.59 0.64
C THR A 12 -3.29 8.26 -0.49
N ILE A 13 -4.44 7.75 -0.09
CA ILE A 13 -5.58 7.44 -0.96
C ILE A 13 -6.69 8.42 -0.59
N SER A 14 -7.30 9.06 -1.58
CA SER A 14 -8.46 9.93 -1.38
C SER A 14 -9.38 9.86 -2.59
N SER A 15 -10.70 9.82 -2.37
CA SER A 15 -11.67 10.04 -3.45
C SER A 15 -11.71 11.52 -3.85
N GLU A 16 -12.15 11.79 -5.08
CA GLU A 16 -12.28 13.16 -5.61
C GLU A 16 -13.24 14.02 -4.77
N ASP A 17 -14.29 13.41 -4.21
CA ASP A 17 -15.26 14.07 -3.34
C ASP A 17 -14.82 14.16 -1.86
N GLY A 18 -13.61 13.69 -1.54
CA GLY A 18 -13.03 13.73 -0.20
C GLY A 18 -13.68 12.81 0.83
N LYS A 19 -14.73 12.05 0.47
CA LYS A 19 -15.47 11.23 1.44
C LYS A 19 -14.74 9.95 1.83
N VAL A 20 -13.87 9.45 0.96
CA VAL A 20 -13.05 8.27 1.24
C VAL A 20 -11.60 8.71 1.36
N SER A 21 -10.93 8.28 2.42
CA SER A 21 -9.51 8.52 2.61
C SER A 21 -8.83 7.30 3.23
N GLY A 22 -7.53 7.17 3.01
CA GLY A 22 -6.77 6.04 3.52
C GLY A 22 -5.28 6.19 3.31
N ILE A 23 -4.56 5.21 3.82
CA ILE A 23 -3.10 5.11 3.66
C ILE A 23 -2.77 3.69 3.22
N GLU A 24 -1.78 3.59 2.34
CA GLU A 24 -1.04 2.36 2.10
C GLU A 24 0.42 2.55 2.49
N TYR A 25 0.92 1.60 3.28
CA TYR A 25 2.31 1.47 3.69
C TYR A 25 2.90 0.24 3.01
N LEU A 26 3.86 0.45 2.13
CA LEU A 26 4.59 -0.62 1.44
C LEU A 26 6.04 -0.62 1.90
N ARG A 27 6.45 -1.68 2.59
CA ARG A 27 7.83 -1.85 3.08
C ARG A 27 8.59 -2.84 2.22
N GLN A 28 9.76 -2.44 1.73
CA GLN A 28 10.71 -3.35 1.11
C GLN A 28 11.34 -4.23 2.20
N VAL A 29 11.17 -5.55 2.06
CA VAL A 29 11.78 -6.53 2.99
C VAL A 29 12.97 -7.25 2.37
N SER A 30 13.08 -7.23 1.04
CA SER A 30 14.27 -7.62 0.28
C SER A 30 14.22 -7.00 -1.13
N GLU A 31 15.25 -7.21 -1.94
CA GLU A 31 15.30 -6.72 -3.33
C GLU A 31 14.07 -7.12 -4.18
N ASN A 32 13.43 -8.25 -3.86
CA ASN A 32 12.34 -8.83 -4.66
C ASN A 32 11.04 -9.01 -3.87
N HIS A 33 10.93 -8.46 -2.67
CA HIS A 33 9.77 -8.67 -1.80
C HIS A 33 9.42 -7.39 -1.05
N TYR A 34 8.15 -7.02 -1.13
CA TYR A 34 7.54 -5.97 -0.34
C TYR A 34 6.33 -6.49 0.44
N LYS A 35 6.08 -5.92 1.61
CA LYS A 35 4.87 -6.16 2.39
C LYS A 35 4.03 -4.89 2.47
N SER A 36 2.78 -4.97 2.05
CA SER A 36 1.80 -3.89 2.12
C SER A 36 0.91 -4.04 3.36
N ARG A 37 0.60 -2.92 4.00
CA ARG A 37 -0.55 -2.76 4.90
C ARG A 37 -1.27 -1.49 4.52
N GLY A 38 -2.58 -1.55 4.52
CA GLY A 38 -3.37 -0.35 4.29
C GLY A 38 -4.77 -0.46 4.83
N PHE A 39 -5.44 0.67 4.82
CA PHE A 39 -6.82 0.81 5.23
C PHE A 39 -7.46 2.00 4.51
N ILE A 40 -8.78 1.97 4.42
CA ILE A 40 -9.61 3.09 3.96
C ILE A 40 -10.77 3.31 4.92
N PHE A 41 -11.09 4.58 5.10
CA PHE A 41 -12.20 5.08 5.89
C PHE A 41 -13.16 5.89 5.02
N ARG A 42 -14.42 5.97 5.47
CA ARG A 42 -15.39 6.97 5.06
C ARG A 42 -15.83 7.74 6.30
N GLY A 43 -15.32 8.96 6.46
CA GLY A 43 -15.43 9.67 7.75
C GLY A 43 -14.79 8.85 8.87
N GLU A 44 -15.58 8.52 9.90
CA GLU A 44 -15.14 7.69 11.03
C GLU A 44 -15.37 6.17 10.80
N GLU A 45 -16.05 5.78 9.73
CA GLU A 45 -16.37 4.39 9.43
C GLU A 45 -15.22 3.71 8.67
N LYS A 46 -14.70 2.60 9.21
CA LYS A 46 -13.72 1.78 8.49
C LYS A 46 -14.42 1.01 7.37
N LEU A 47 -14.04 1.28 6.12
CA LEU A 47 -14.55 0.54 4.96
C LEU A 47 -13.77 -0.76 4.71
N SER A 48 -12.44 -0.72 4.80
CA SER A 48 -11.59 -1.88 4.53
C SER A 48 -10.21 -1.73 5.17
N SER A 49 -9.55 -2.87 5.38
CA SER A 49 -8.16 -2.98 5.80
C SER A 49 -7.55 -4.24 5.20
N TRP A 50 -6.28 -4.19 4.81
CA TRP A 50 -5.60 -5.30 4.17
C TRP A 50 -4.16 -5.47 4.64
N ALA A 51 -3.67 -6.68 4.42
CA ALA A 51 -2.26 -7.02 4.44
C ALA A 51 -1.98 -7.88 3.21
N ALA A 52 -0.96 -7.51 2.43
CA ALA A 52 -0.61 -8.20 1.19
C ALA A 52 0.91 -8.27 1.03
N GLU A 53 1.38 -9.19 0.19
CA GLU A 53 2.79 -9.32 -0.16
C GLU A 53 2.94 -9.20 -1.69
N LEU A 54 3.90 -8.38 -2.12
CA LEU A 54 4.33 -8.26 -3.49
C LEU A 54 5.69 -8.95 -3.63
N VAL A 55 5.67 -10.14 -4.21
CA VAL A 55 6.88 -10.94 -4.45
C VAL A 55 7.12 -11.02 -5.95
N ARG A 56 8.28 -10.54 -6.40
CA ARG A 56 8.69 -10.70 -7.79
C ARG A 56 8.95 -12.19 -8.05
N ARG A 57 8.19 -12.79 -8.97
CA ARG A 57 8.47 -14.14 -9.44
C ARG A 57 9.65 -14.08 -10.40
N THR A 58 10.75 -14.75 -10.07
CA THR A 58 11.82 -15.06 -11.03
C THR A 58 11.33 -16.20 -11.93
N GLY A 59 10.64 -15.86 -13.01
CA GLY A 59 10.40 -16.79 -14.10
C GLY A 59 11.41 -16.51 -15.20
N ALA A 60 12.27 -17.47 -15.53
CA ALA A 60 12.82 -17.51 -16.88
C ALA A 60 11.62 -17.63 -17.84
N LEU A 61 11.49 -16.68 -18.78
CA LEU A 61 10.62 -16.87 -19.92
C LEU A 61 11.17 -18.09 -20.67
N HIS A 62 10.49 -19.24 -20.53
CA HIS A 62 10.65 -20.39 -21.41
C HIS A 62 9.63 -20.29 -22.53
#